data_AF-Q9XT70-F1
#
_entry.id   AF-Q9XT70-F1
#
_cell.length_a   1.000
_cell.length_b   1.000
_cell.length_c   1.000
_cell.angle_alpha   90.00
_cell.angle_beta   90.00
_cell.angle_gamma   90.00
#
_symmetry.space_group_name_H-M   'P 1'
#
loop_
_entity.id
_entity.type
_entity.pdbx_description
1 polymer ?
#
loop_
_entity_poly.entity_id
_entity_poly.type
_entity_poly.pdbx_seq_one_letter_code
_entity_poly.pdbx_strand_id
1 'polypeptide(L)'
;MDRPCLAWNSANVLTKTYHAHRPDALQLGLGKHNYCRNPDHQRRPWCYVQVGLKQLIQECKVHDSSGKKPALPPGKLEFQCGQKALRPRFKIIGGEFTIIENQPWFAAIYRRHRGGSVTYVCGGSLISPCWVVSATHCFINHQKKEDYIVYLGRPRLNSMTPGEMKFEVEQLILHEGYRADTLAHHNDIALLKILSNNGQCAQPSRSIQTICLP
;
A
#
# COMPACT_ATOMS: atom_id res chain seq x y z
N MET A 1 2.39 -27.64 26.63
CA MET A 1 1.67 -26.77 27.58
C MET A 1 2.44 -25.47 27.68
N ASP A 2 1.81 -24.34 27.33
CA ASP A 2 2.45 -23.03 27.46
C ASP A 2 2.51 -22.64 28.94
N ARG A 3 3.70 -22.32 29.46
CA ARG A 3 3.88 -21.96 30.88
C ARG A 3 3.43 -20.51 31.08
N PRO A 4 2.86 -20.18 32.25
CA PRO A 4 2.50 -18.80 32.55
C PRO A 4 3.75 -17.92 32.62
N CYS A 5 3.67 -16.77 31.96
CA CYS A 5 4.71 -15.74 32.03
C CYS A 5 4.85 -15.19 33.45
N LEU A 6 6.09 -14.92 33.85
CA LEU A 6 6.45 -14.18 35.04
C LEU A 6 6.23 -12.67 34.83
N ALA A 7 5.86 -11.97 35.90
CA ALA A 7 5.73 -10.53 35.85
C ALA A 7 7.11 -9.85 35.70
N TRP A 8 7.20 -8.78 34.90
CA TRP A 8 8.45 -8.08 34.62
C TRP A 8 9.07 -7.40 35.86
N ASN A 9 8.28 -7.22 36.92
CA ASN A 9 8.71 -6.69 38.21
C ASN A 9 8.91 -7.78 39.29
N SER A 10 8.81 -9.06 38.95
CA SER A 10 9.01 -10.15 39.92
C SER A 10 10.49 -10.27 40.30
N ALA A 11 10.77 -10.66 41.55
CA ALA A 11 12.14 -10.78 42.07
C ALA A 11 13.07 -11.63 41.18
N ASN A 12 12.53 -12.71 40.61
CA ASN A 12 13.25 -13.61 39.70
C ASN A 12 13.54 -13.02 38.31
N VAL A 13 12.81 -11.98 37.90
CA VAL A 13 13.01 -11.26 36.64
C VAL A 13 13.89 -10.02 36.83
N LEU A 14 13.90 -9.41 38.02
CA LEU A 14 14.78 -8.27 38.33
C LEU A 14 16.28 -8.59 38.18
N THR A 15 16.65 -9.86 38.25
CA THR A 15 18.04 -10.33 38.00
C THR A 15 18.37 -10.52 36.53
N LYS A 16 17.41 -10.28 35.61
CA LYS A 16 17.56 -10.47 34.16
C LYS A 16 17.79 -9.15 33.43
N THR A 17 18.26 -9.26 32.18
CA THR A 17 18.55 -8.11 31.32
C THR A 17 17.35 -7.20 31.11
N TYR A 18 16.15 -7.73 30.85
CA TYR A 18 14.93 -6.96 30.64
C TYR A 18 13.98 -7.11 31.83
N HIS A 19 13.73 -6.03 32.56
CA HIS A 19 12.89 -6.02 33.76
C HIS A 19 12.29 -4.64 34.00
N ALA A 20 11.33 -4.53 34.91
CA ALA A 20 10.52 -3.32 35.10
C ALA A 20 11.25 -2.14 35.81
N HIS A 21 12.47 -2.33 36.34
CA HIS A 21 13.24 -1.29 37.04
C HIS A 21 14.32 -0.63 36.17
N ARG A 22 14.39 -1.01 34.89
CA ARG A 22 15.30 -0.33 33.96
C ARG A 22 14.83 1.10 33.69
N PRO A 23 15.74 2.03 33.37
CA PRO A 23 15.37 3.42 33.02
C PRO A 23 14.40 3.51 31.82
N ASP A 24 14.53 2.61 30.85
CA ASP A 24 13.74 2.53 29.61
C ASP A 24 12.51 1.62 29.72
N ALA A 25 12.22 1.08 30.90
CA ALA A 25 11.19 0.06 31.08
C ALA A 25 9.80 0.51 30.60
N LEU A 26 9.43 1.77 30.82
CA LEU A 26 8.14 2.31 30.38
C LEU A 26 8.00 2.32 28.85
N GLN A 27 9.07 2.68 28.14
CA GLN A 27 9.09 2.72 26.67
C GLN A 27 9.03 1.32 26.06
N LEU A 28 9.69 0.36 26.71
CA LEU A 28 9.68 -1.06 26.33
C LEU A 28 8.40 -1.79 26.79
N GLY A 29 7.51 -1.12 27.52
CA GLY A 29 6.30 -1.69 28.09
C GLY A 29 6.57 -2.77 29.16
N LEU A 30 7.69 -2.70 29.89
CA LEU A 30 8.05 -3.61 30.97
C LEU A 30 7.53 -3.04 32.31
N GLY A 31 6.48 -3.63 32.88
CA GLY A 31 5.84 -3.10 34.09
C GLY A 31 5.32 -4.15 35.07
N LYS A 32 4.40 -3.75 35.96
CA LYS A 32 3.72 -4.63 36.93
C LYS A 32 2.67 -5.52 36.24
N HIS A 33 3.10 -6.31 35.27
CA HIS A 33 2.29 -7.28 34.53
C HIS A 33 3.17 -8.40 33.97
N ASN A 34 2.55 -9.46 33.46
CA ASN A 34 3.23 -10.61 32.86
C ASN A 34 2.96 -10.78 31.35
N TYR A 35 2.45 -9.75 30.67
CA TYR A 35 2.25 -9.78 29.23
C TYR A 35 3.55 -9.89 28.44
N CYS A 36 3.51 -10.59 27.30
CA CYS A 36 4.63 -10.73 26.39
C CYS A 36 5.08 -9.38 25.81
N ARG A 37 6.38 -9.19 25.66
CA ARG A 37 7.01 -7.99 25.10
C ARG A 37 8.11 -8.39 24.11
N ASN A 38 8.57 -7.44 23.32
CA ASN A 38 9.64 -7.67 22.36
C ASN A 38 10.72 -6.57 22.47
N PRO A 39 11.34 -6.42 23.65
CA PRO A 39 12.23 -5.29 23.92
C PRO A 39 13.54 -5.31 23.12
N ASP A 40 13.88 -6.47 22.54
CA ASP A 40 15.07 -6.74 21.73
C ASP A 40 14.75 -6.93 20.25
N HIS A 41 13.53 -6.58 19.81
CA HIS A 41 13.14 -6.57 18.40
C HIS A 41 13.30 -7.94 17.71
N GLN A 42 13.12 -9.03 18.44
CA GLN A 42 13.13 -10.38 17.91
C GLN A 42 11.91 -10.66 17.00
N ARG A 43 11.93 -11.81 16.32
CA ARG A 43 10.85 -12.22 15.40
C ARG A 43 9.49 -12.37 16.07
N ARG A 44 9.45 -12.75 17.34
CA ARG A 44 8.22 -12.95 18.12
C ARG A 44 8.35 -12.30 19.49
N PRO A 45 7.26 -11.70 20.03
CA PRO A 45 7.23 -11.31 21.43
C PRO A 45 7.44 -12.51 22.35
N TRP A 46 8.03 -12.30 23.51
CA TRP A 46 8.39 -13.35 24.46
C TRP A 46 8.18 -12.90 25.90
N CYS A 47 8.31 -13.83 26.83
CA CYS A 47 8.31 -13.56 28.27
C CYS A 47 9.23 -14.54 29.03
N TYR A 48 9.55 -14.23 30.29
CA TYR A 48 10.23 -15.18 31.16
C TYR A 48 9.25 -16.18 31.76
N VAL A 49 9.62 -17.46 31.80
CA VAL A 49 8.86 -18.53 32.44
C VAL A 49 9.72 -19.26 33.47
N GLN A 50 9.10 -19.75 34.54
CA GLN A 50 9.79 -20.53 35.57
C GLN A 50 9.86 -22.02 35.15
N VAL A 51 11.07 -22.57 35.11
CA VAL A 51 11.35 -23.98 34.83
C VAL A 51 12.27 -24.52 35.92
N GLY A 52 11.66 -25.16 36.93
CA GLY A 52 12.37 -25.56 38.15
C GLY A 52 12.89 -24.33 38.90
N LEU A 53 14.20 -24.27 39.13
CA LEU A 53 14.88 -23.13 39.77
C LEU A 53 15.37 -22.07 38.76
N LYS A 54 15.23 -22.32 37.45
CA LYS A 54 15.73 -21.43 36.40
C LYS A 54 14.58 -20.68 35.72
N GLN A 55 14.89 -19.48 35.22
CA GLN A 55 14.00 -18.71 34.34
C GLN A 55 14.52 -18.80 32.91
N LEU A 56 13.64 -19.15 31.98
CA LEU A 56 13.93 -19.24 30.55
C LEU A 56 13.05 -18.27 29.77
N ILE A 57 13.49 -17.92 28.57
CA ILE A 57 12.68 -17.16 27.61
C ILE A 57 11.75 -18.13 26.89
N GLN A 58 10.48 -17.79 26.82
CA GLN A 58 9.49 -18.49 26.02
C GLN A 58 8.84 -17.52 25.03
N GLU A 59 8.90 -17.89 23.75
CA GLU A 59 8.22 -17.15 22.69
C GLU A 59 6.70 -17.26 22.84
N CYS A 60 6.03 -16.12 22.63
CA CYS A 60 4.59 -16.03 22.67
C CYS A 60 3.99 -16.18 21.28
N LYS A 61 2.93 -16.97 21.20
CA LYS A 61 2.08 -17.05 20.02
C LYS A 61 1.11 -15.87 20.04
N VAL A 62 1.60 -14.70 19.62
CA VAL A 62 0.70 -13.57 19.33
C VAL A 62 0.06 -13.84 17.98
N HIS A 63 -1.26 -13.87 17.92
CA HIS A 63 -1.96 -13.92 16.66
C HIS A 63 -1.66 -12.62 15.90
N ASP A 64 -1.05 -12.77 14.74
CA ASP A 64 -0.77 -11.64 13.87
C ASP A 64 -2.08 -10.93 13.52
N SER A 65 -2.20 -9.66 13.89
CA SER A 65 -3.30 -8.79 13.46
C SER A 65 -3.26 -8.54 11.94
N SER A 66 -2.21 -9.00 11.25
CA SER A 66 -2.03 -8.86 9.80
C SER A 66 -2.75 -9.90 8.93
N GLY A 67 -3.75 -10.63 9.46
CA GLY A 67 -4.35 -11.75 8.71
C GLY A 67 -5.87 -11.88 8.72
N LYS A 68 -6.60 -11.24 9.64
CA LYS A 68 -8.06 -11.24 9.64
C LYS A 68 -8.57 -9.91 10.18
N LYS A 69 -8.70 -8.91 9.29
CA LYS A 69 -9.89 -8.05 9.41
C LYS A 69 -11.10 -9.02 9.46
N PRO A 70 -12.10 -8.81 10.32
CA PRO A 70 -13.37 -9.53 10.21
C PRO A 70 -13.74 -9.51 8.73
N ALA A 71 -14.10 -10.67 8.16
CA ALA A 71 -14.59 -10.72 6.80
C ALA A 71 -15.65 -9.61 6.69
N LEU A 72 -15.36 -8.58 5.89
CA LEU A 72 -16.34 -7.56 5.60
C LEU A 72 -17.59 -8.32 5.13
N PRO A 73 -18.80 -7.92 5.54
CA PRO A 73 -20.03 -8.56 5.08
C PRO A 73 -19.96 -8.78 3.56
N PRO A 74 -20.40 -9.95 3.06
CA PRO A 74 -20.34 -10.27 1.65
C PRO A 74 -21.15 -9.23 0.89
N GLY A 75 -20.49 -8.25 0.27
CA GLY A 75 -21.18 -7.16 -0.40
C GLY A 75 -20.38 -5.89 -0.68
N LYS A 76 -19.24 -5.64 -0.03
CA LYS A 76 -18.40 -4.47 -0.35
C LYS A 76 -16.93 -4.86 -0.39
N LEU A 77 -16.37 -4.99 -1.60
CA LEU A 77 -14.92 -4.90 -1.72
C LEU A 77 -14.51 -3.48 -1.33
N GLU A 78 -13.48 -3.34 -0.52
CA GLU A 78 -12.87 -2.07 -0.16
C GLU A 78 -11.46 -2.01 -0.73
N PHE A 79 -10.98 -0.79 -1.01
CA PHE A 79 -9.60 -0.59 -1.41
C PHE A 79 -8.66 -0.90 -0.26
N GLN A 80 -7.65 -1.72 -0.53
CA GLN A 80 -6.54 -1.96 0.40
C GLN A 80 -5.25 -1.56 -0.31
N CYS A 81 -4.70 -0.41 0.08
CA CYS A 81 -3.56 0.16 -0.65
C CYS A 81 -2.36 -0.81 -0.63
N GLY A 82 -1.62 -0.86 -1.74
CA GLY A 82 -0.38 -1.64 -1.85
C GLY A 82 -0.58 -3.16 -1.80
N GLN A 83 -1.82 -3.64 -1.74
CA GLN A 83 -2.13 -5.06 -1.81
C GLN A 83 -2.43 -5.48 -3.25
N LYS A 84 -1.83 -6.60 -3.66
CA LYS A 84 -2.07 -7.22 -4.97
C LYS A 84 -2.27 -8.72 -4.82
N ALA A 85 -2.89 -9.34 -5.82
CA ALA A 85 -3.35 -10.72 -5.72
C ALA A 85 -2.22 -11.76 -5.56
N LEU A 86 -0.99 -11.46 -6.03
CA LEU A 86 0.15 -12.36 -5.96
C LEU A 86 1.34 -11.75 -5.21
N ARG A 87 2.02 -12.59 -4.41
CA ARG A 87 3.29 -12.25 -3.72
C ARG A 87 4.40 -11.95 -4.75
N PRO A 88 5.34 -11.04 -4.43
CA PRO A 88 6.34 -10.58 -5.39
C PRO A 88 7.23 -11.73 -5.91
N ARG A 89 7.45 -11.76 -7.22
CA ARG A 89 8.63 -12.41 -7.82
C ARG A 89 9.83 -11.45 -7.67
N PHE A 90 11.03 -12.00 -7.48
CA PHE A 90 12.27 -11.24 -7.36
C PHE A 90 12.60 -10.45 -8.65
N LYS A 91 13.48 -9.45 -8.54
CA LYS A 91 13.97 -8.60 -9.65
C LYS A 91 14.28 -9.43 -10.91
N ILE A 92 13.62 -9.10 -12.02
CA ILE A 92 13.88 -9.67 -13.35
C ILE A 92 14.68 -8.63 -14.15
N ILE A 93 15.87 -8.99 -14.65
CA ILE A 93 16.64 -8.15 -15.58
C ILE A 93 16.00 -8.29 -16.97
N GLY A 94 15.65 -7.17 -17.61
CA GLY A 94 14.96 -7.14 -18.92
C GLY A 94 13.43 -7.16 -18.86
N GLY A 95 12.84 -7.36 -17.67
CA GLY A 95 11.39 -7.39 -17.46
C GLY A 95 10.72 -8.66 -18.02
N GLU A 96 9.44 -8.84 -17.67
CA GLU A 96 8.57 -9.89 -18.21
C GLU A 96 7.17 -9.28 -18.41
N PHE A 97 6.40 -9.79 -19.37
CA PHE A 97 4.98 -9.47 -19.44
C PHE A 97 4.28 -9.79 -18.12
N THR A 98 3.42 -8.88 -17.65
CA THR A 98 2.70 -9.06 -16.38
C THR A 98 1.20 -8.99 -16.59
N ILE A 99 0.46 -9.72 -15.77
CA ILE A 99 -0.99 -9.63 -15.70
C ILE A 99 -1.40 -8.42 -14.87
N ILE A 100 -2.59 -7.87 -15.12
CA ILE A 100 -3.02 -6.61 -14.50
C ILE A 100 -3.19 -6.74 -12.98
N GLU A 101 -3.53 -7.92 -12.48
CA GLU A 101 -3.66 -8.24 -11.05
C GLU A 101 -2.34 -8.11 -10.28
N ASN A 102 -1.20 -8.09 -10.98
CA ASN A 102 0.12 -7.85 -10.40
C ASN A 102 0.49 -6.36 -10.32
N GLN A 103 -0.22 -5.51 -11.05
CA GLN A 103 -0.08 -4.05 -11.06
C GLN A 103 -1.47 -3.39 -11.02
N PRO A 104 -2.31 -3.69 -10.01
CA PRO A 104 -3.73 -3.33 -10.03
C PRO A 104 -3.99 -1.82 -9.87
N TRP A 105 -2.97 -1.04 -9.53
CA TRP A 105 -3.02 0.43 -9.47
C TRP A 105 -2.60 1.11 -10.78
N PHE A 106 -2.19 0.35 -11.81
CA PHE A 106 -1.78 0.95 -13.07
C PHE A 106 -2.94 1.66 -13.77
N ALA A 107 -2.74 2.93 -14.09
CA ALA A 107 -3.67 3.76 -14.83
C ALA A 107 -3.09 4.05 -16.22
N ALA A 108 -3.77 3.61 -17.27
CA ALA A 108 -3.37 3.89 -18.65
C ALA A 108 -4.06 5.17 -19.13
N ILE A 109 -3.28 6.19 -19.49
CA ILE A 109 -3.76 7.52 -19.84
C ILE A 109 -3.67 7.69 -21.35
N TYR A 110 -4.80 8.02 -21.97
CA TYR A 110 -4.94 8.22 -23.41
C TYR A 110 -5.35 9.65 -23.72
N ARG A 111 -4.86 10.18 -24.84
CA ARG A 111 -5.29 11.46 -25.39
C ARG A 111 -6.20 11.25 -26.58
N ARG A 112 -7.32 11.98 -26.63
CA ARG A 112 -8.24 12.10 -27.76
C ARG A 112 -7.68 13.05 -28.82
N HIS A 113 -7.88 12.70 -30.08
CA HIS A 113 -7.58 13.56 -31.21
C HIS A 113 -8.85 14.01 -31.91
N ARG A 114 -8.79 15.11 -32.67
CA ARG A 114 -9.94 15.70 -33.37
C ARG A 114 -10.61 14.75 -34.37
N GLY A 115 -9.90 13.72 -34.84
CA GLY A 115 -10.43 12.66 -35.72
C GLY A 115 -11.08 11.48 -35.00
N GLY A 116 -11.31 11.56 -33.68
CA GLY A 116 -11.93 10.50 -32.87
C GLY A 116 -10.98 9.37 -32.47
N SER A 117 -9.74 9.35 -32.96
CA SER A 117 -8.71 8.41 -32.52
C SER A 117 -8.22 8.74 -31.11
N VAL A 118 -7.75 7.70 -30.40
CA VAL A 118 -7.11 7.83 -29.09
C VAL A 118 -5.72 7.23 -29.13
N THR A 119 -4.76 7.90 -28.49
CA THR A 119 -3.38 7.41 -28.39
C THR A 119 -2.97 7.30 -26.93
N TYR A 120 -2.33 6.19 -26.56
CA TYR A 120 -1.69 6.08 -25.26
C TYR A 120 -0.59 7.14 -25.14
N VAL A 121 -0.55 7.86 -24.02
CA VAL A 121 0.44 8.93 -23.80
C VAL A 121 1.30 8.67 -22.57
N CYS A 122 0.70 8.26 -21.45
CA CYS A 122 1.42 8.08 -20.19
C CYS A 122 0.78 7.00 -19.31
N GLY A 123 1.57 6.54 -18.36
CA GLY A 123 1.08 5.76 -17.21
C GLY A 123 0.74 6.68 -16.04
N GLY A 124 0.02 6.13 -15.08
CA GLY A 124 -0.25 6.73 -13.78
C GLY A 124 -0.49 5.65 -12.73
N SER A 125 -0.69 6.08 -11.49
CA SER A 125 -1.02 5.20 -10.37
C SER A 125 -2.30 5.66 -9.69
N LEU A 126 -3.24 4.74 -9.49
CA LEU A 126 -4.43 4.98 -8.67
C LEU A 126 -4.02 5.05 -7.19
N ILE A 127 -4.17 6.22 -6.57
CA ILE A 127 -3.78 6.46 -5.17
C ILE A 127 -5.00 6.52 -4.24
N SER A 128 -6.17 6.83 -4.77
CA SER A 128 -7.45 6.72 -4.09
C SER A 128 -8.56 6.44 -5.13
N PRO A 129 -9.81 6.09 -4.73
CA PRO A 129 -10.85 5.70 -5.68
C PRO A 129 -11.08 6.69 -6.83
N CYS A 130 -10.88 7.99 -6.57
CA CYS A 130 -11.15 9.05 -7.54
C CYS A 130 -9.89 9.76 -8.04
N TRP A 131 -8.70 9.35 -7.61
CA TRP A 131 -7.47 10.09 -7.87
C TRP A 131 -6.36 9.22 -8.43
N VAL A 132 -5.81 9.68 -9.55
CA VAL A 132 -4.63 9.11 -10.20
C VAL A 132 -3.50 10.12 -10.12
N VAL A 133 -2.31 9.66 -9.75
CA VAL A 133 -1.07 10.43 -9.84
C VAL A 133 -0.33 10.07 -11.13
N SER A 134 0.24 11.06 -11.80
CA SER A 134 1.07 10.92 -13.00
C SER A 134 2.14 12.03 -13.01
N ALA A 135 2.75 12.32 -14.15
CA ALA A 135 3.79 13.34 -14.31
C ALA A 135 3.26 14.58 -15.06
N THR A 136 3.75 15.78 -14.74
CA THR A 136 3.29 17.02 -15.38
C THR A 136 3.70 17.08 -16.86
N HIS A 137 4.89 16.57 -17.22
CA HIS A 137 5.35 16.59 -18.61
C HIS A 137 4.41 15.87 -19.60
N CYS A 138 3.59 14.94 -19.13
CA CYS A 138 2.56 14.25 -19.93
C CYS A 138 1.47 15.21 -20.46
N PHE A 139 1.28 16.35 -19.81
CA PHE A 139 0.13 17.23 -19.99
C PHE A 139 0.49 18.67 -20.39
N ILE A 140 1.77 19.05 -20.32
CA ILE A 140 2.19 20.45 -20.44
C ILE A 140 1.78 21.09 -21.78
N ASN A 141 1.81 20.32 -22.88
CA ASN A 141 1.45 20.77 -24.22
C ASN A 141 -0.06 20.68 -24.53
N HIS A 142 -0.81 19.96 -23.70
CA HIS A 142 -2.24 19.70 -23.89
C HIS A 142 -2.93 19.72 -22.53
N GLN A 143 -3.29 20.89 -22.02
CA GLN A 143 -3.77 21.02 -20.64
C GLN A 143 -5.29 20.89 -20.48
N LYS A 144 -6.02 20.62 -21.56
CA LYS A 144 -7.47 20.44 -21.50
C LYS A 144 -7.79 19.07 -20.93
N LYS A 145 -8.48 19.03 -19.79
CA LYS A 145 -8.85 17.78 -19.11
C LYS A 145 -9.70 16.88 -20.03
N GLU A 146 -10.54 17.46 -20.88
CA GLU A 146 -11.44 16.76 -21.79
C GLU A 146 -10.70 15.95 -22.86
N ASP A 147 -9.44 16.31 -23.14
CA ASP A 147 -8.61 15.57 -24.09
C ASP A 147 -8.18 14.21 -23.53
N TYR A 148 -8.39 13.91 -22.24
CA TYR A 148 -7.85 12.73 -21.58
C TYR A 148 -8.90 11.71 -21.15
N ILE A 149 -8.53 10.44 -21.30
CA ILE A 149 -9.27 9.28 -20.82
C ILE A 149 -8.33 8.42 -19.99
N VAL A 150 -8.82 7.92 -18.85
CA VAL A 150 -8.07 7.01 -18.00
C VAL A 150 -8.73 5.63 -18.00
N TYR A 151 -7.94 4.59 -18.23
CA TYR A 151 -8.36 3.20 -18.08
C TYR A 151 -7.66 2.54 -16.89
N LEU A 152 -8.46 1.86 -16.05
CA LEU A 152 -8.00 1.00 -14.96
C LEU A 152 -8.32 -0.45 -15.28
N GLY A 153 -7.51 -1.40 -14.79
CA GLY A 153 -7.78 -2.83 -15.01
C GLY A 153 -7.46 -3.31 -16.43
N ARG A 154 -6.71 -2.54 -17.23
CA ARG A 154 -6.35 -2.86 -18.62
C ARG A 154 -4.93 -3.46 -18.74
N PRO A 155 -4.75 -4.75 -19.12
CA PRO A 155 -3.45 -5.38 -19.37
C PRO A 155 -2.86 -5.09 -20.75
N ARG A 156 -3.69 -4.74 -21.74
CA ARG A 156 -3.26 -4.52 -23.14
C ARG A 156 -3.66 -3.13 -23.60
N LEU A 157 -2.69 -2.34 -24.09
CA LEU A 157 -2.96 -0.95 -24.47
C LEU A 157 -3.85 -0.81 -25.72
N ASN A 158 -3.74 -1.75 -26.66
CA ASN A 158 -4.37 -1.66 -27.98
C ASN A 158 -5.64 -2.52 -28.13
N SER A 159 -6.16 -3.10 -27.04
CA SER A 159 -7.35 -3.96 -27.09
C SER A 159 -8.25 -3.76 -25.88
N MET A 160 -9.56 -3.82 -26.09
CA MET A 160 -10.54 -3.82 -25.02
C MET A 160 -10.38 -5.06 -24.13
N THR A 161 -10.38 -4.87 -22.81
CA THR A 161 -10.28 -5.97 -21.83
C THR A 161 -11.57 -6.08 -21.02
N PRO A 162 -12.18 -7.27 -20.90
CA PRO A 162 -13.30 -7.47 -19.99
C PRO A 162 -12.96 -7.05 -18.55
N GLY A 163 -13.83 -6.26 -17.93
CA GLY A 163 -13.62 -5.77 -16.56
C GLY A 163 -12.71 -4.55 -16.42
N GLU A 164 -12.21 -3.98 -17.52
CA GLU A 164 -11.57 -2.67 -17.47
C GLU A 164 -12.60 -1.57 -17.20
N MET A 165 -12.18 -0.53 -16.47
CA MET A 165 -13.01 0.63 -16.19
C MET A 165 -12.46 1.86 -16.90
N LYS A 166 -13.33 2.56 -17.63
CA LYS A 166 -13.03 3.82 -18.32
C LYS A 166 -13.51 5.00 -17.48
N PHE A 167 -12.68 6.04 -17.38
CA PHE A 167 -12.98 7.28 -16.68
C PHE A 167 -12.64 8.50 -17.53
N GLU A 168 -13.46 9.54 -17.37
CA GLU A 168 -13.19 10.89 -17.81
C GLU A 168 -12.38 11.64 -16.73
N VAL A 169 -11.62 12.64 -17.16
CA VAL A 169 -10.85 13.49 -16.23
C VAL A 169 -11.69 14.71 -15.85
N GLU A 170 -12.14 14.73 -14.61
CA GLU A 170 -12.92 15.84 -14.03
C GLU A 170 -12.03 17.02 -13.65
N GLN A 171 -10.78 16.75 -13.24
CA GLN A 171 -9.82 17.77 -12.87
C GLN A 171 -8.41 17.30 -13.22
N LEU A 172 -7.64 18.18 -13.85
CA LEU A 172 -6.22 17.98 -14.13
C LEU A 172 -5.43 19.06 -13.39
N ILE A 173 -4.61 18.64 -12.43
CA ILE A 173 -3.80 19.52 -11.59
C ILE A 173 -2.34 19.26 -11.94
N LEU A 174 -1.70 20.23 -12.58
CA LEU A 174 -0.26 20.23 -12.80
C LEU A 174 0.41 20.88 -11.59
N HIS A 175 1.58 20.40 -11.21
CA HIS A 175 2.28 21.00 -10.08
C HIS A 175 2.75 22.42 -10.43
N GLU A 176 2.35 23.41 -9.64
CA GLU A 176 2.60 24.85 -9.91
C GLU A 176 4.10 25.18 -10.04
N GLY A 177 4.93 24.50 -9.24
CA GLY A 177 6.39 24.61 -9.30
C GLY A 177 7.07 23.77 -10.38
N TYR A 178 6.35 23.20 -11.35
CA TYR A 178 6.96 22.41 -12.43
C TYR A 178 7.94 23.26 -13.24
N ARG A 179 9.16 22.75 -13.41
CA ARG A 179 10.19 23.38 -14.24
C ARG A 179 10.90 22.33 -15.09
N ALA A 180 11.12 22.68 -16.35
CA ALA A 180 11.85 21.88 -17.33
C ALA A 180 12.97 22.71 -18.00
N ASP A 181 13.55 23.63 -17.22
CA ASP A 181 14.57 24.57 -17.65
C ASP A 181 15.97 23.94 -17.75
N THR A 182 16.15 22.71 -17.23
CA THR A 182 17.37 21.91 -17.37
C THR A 182 17.04 20.52 -17.94
N LEU A 183 18.05 19.67 -18.11
CA LEU A 183 17.85 18.24 -18.43
C LEU A 183 17.08 17.47 -17.32
N ALA A 184 16.84 18.09 -16.16
CA ALA A 184 16.06 17.52 -15.08
C ALA A 184 14.66 18.17 -15.02
N HIS A 185 13.63 17.32 -14.92
CA HIS A 185 12.27 17.77 -14.66
C HIS A 185 12.09 17.94 -13.14
N HIS A 186 11.89 19.18 -12.69
CA HIS A 186 11.61 19.49 -11.29
C HIS A 186 10.10 19.51 -11.04
N ASN A 187 9.68 18.96 -9.89
CA ASN A 187 8.27 18.86 -9.49
C ASN A 187 7.37 18.25 -10.58
N ASP A 188 7.88 17.20 -11.24
CA ASP A 188 7.21 16.54 -12.35
C ASP A 188 6.12 15.56 -11.88
N ILE A 189 5.09 16.12 -11.26
CA ILE A 189 3.96 15.40 -10.69
C ILE A 189 2.66 16.07 -11.09
N ALA A 190 1.64 15.28 -11.39
CA ALA A 190 0.30 15.76 -11.70
C ALA A 190 -0.75 14.87 -11.04
N LEU A 191 -1.90 15.46 -10.71
CA LEU A 191 -3.06 14.76 -10.18
C LEU A 191 -4.23 14.84 -11.15
N LEU A 192 -4.86 13.70 -11.38
CA LEU A 192 -6.05 13.56 -12.20
C LEU A 192 -7.20 13.08 -11.31
N LYS A 193 -8.25 13.89 -11.19
CA LYS A 193 -9.51 13.47 -10.60
C LYS A 193 -10.32 12.76 -11.68
N ILE A 194 -10.68 11.51 -11.44
CA ILE A 194 -11.35 10.65 -12.42
C ILE A 194 -12.79 10.35 -12.01
N LEU A 195 -13.71 10.37 -12.98
CA LEU A 195 -15.11 10.02 -12.81
C LEU A 195 -15.60 9.16 -13.96
N SER A 196 -16.43 8.15 -13.67
CA SER A 196 -17.12 7.39 -14.69
C SER A 196 -18.22 8.23 -15.33
N ASN A 197 -18.80 7.74 -16.43
CA ASN A 197 -19.95 8.40 -17.07
C ASN A 197 -21.14 8.61 -16.11
N ASN A 198 -21.23 7.83 -15.03
CA ASN A 198 -22.28 7.93 -14.01
C ASN A 198 -21.85 8.77 -12.80
N GLY A 199 -20.74 9.50 -12.88
CA GLY A 199 -20.22 10.33 -11.79
C GLY A 199 -19.65 9.54 -10.62
N GLN A 200 -19.31 8.26 -10.82
CA GLN A 200 -18.78 7.40 -9.76
C GLN A 200 -17.26 7.22 -9.87
N CYS A 201 -16.62 7.11 -8.71
CA CYS A 201 -15.20 6.76 -8.61
C CYS A 201 -14.96 5.27 -8.88
N ALA A 202 -13.69 4.89 -9.02
CA ALA A 202 -13.29 3.52 -9.24
C ALA A 202 -13.83 2.59 -8.15
N GLN A 203 -14.28 1.41 -8.56
CA GLN A 203 -14.72 0.35 -7.66
C GLN A 203 -13.60 -0.68 -7.53
N PRO A 204 -13.32 -1.16 -6.31
CA PRO A 204 -12.23 -2.09 -6.08
C PRO A 204 -12.53 -3.46 -6.68
N SER A 205 -11.52 -4.07 -7.29
CA SER A 205 -11.57 -5.43 -7.86
C SER A 205 -10.20 -6.12 -7.70
N ARG A 206 -10.04 -7.34 -8.22
CA ARG A 206 -8.72 -8.02 -8.23
C ARG A 206 -7.72 -7.32 -9.16
N SER A 207 -8.21 -6.60 -10.18
CA SER A 207 -7.43 -5.90 -11.20
C SER A 207 -7.38 -4.38 -10.98
N ILE A 208 -8.13 -3.85 -10.00
CA ILE A 208 -8.23 -2.42 -9.67
C ILE A 208 -8.08 -2.25 -8.16
N GLN A 209 -6.91 -1.77 -7.73
CA GLN A 209 -6.59 -1.44 -6.34
C GLN A 209 -5.78 -0.15 -6.28
N THR A 210 -5.67 0.45 -5.11
CA THR A 210 -4.82 1.64 -4.90
C THR A 210 -3.40 1.25 -4.52
N ILE A 211 -2.42 2.10 -4.83
CA ILE A 211 -1.08 2.03 -4.24
C ILE A 211 -1.04 2.89 -2.96
N CYS A 212 -0.19 2.52 -2.00
CA CYS A 212 0.04 3.37 -0.81
C CYS A 212 0.99 4.51 -1.16
N LEU A 213 0.81 5.67 -0.52
CA LEU A 213 1.79 6.74 -0.49
C LEU A 213 2.71 6.55 0.74
N PRO A 214 4.01 6.86 0.63
CA PRO A 214 4.97 6.76 1.75
C PRO A 214 4.77 7.83 2.82
#